data_AF-F1Q8K3-F1
#
_entry.id   AF-F1Q8K3-F1
#
_cell.length_a   1.000
_cell.length_b   1.000
_cell.length_c   1.000
_cell.angle_alpha   90.00
_cell.angle_beta   90.00
_cell.angle_gamma   90.00
#
_symmetry.space_group_name_H-M   'P 1'
#
loop_
_entity.id
_entity.type
_entity.pdbx_description
1 polymer ?
#
loop_
_entity_poly.entity_id
_entity_poly.type
_entity_poly.pdbx_seq_one_letter_code
_entity_poly.pdbx_strand_id
1 'polypeptide(L)'
;MEKMASSPEKSSSAQELKEQGNRLFLSRKYQEAVTCYSKAINRNPSVAVYYTNRALCYVKLQQYDKALADCKHALELDSQSVKAHFFLGQCQLELENYEEAIGNLQRAYNLAKEQRLNFGDDIPSALRIAKKKRWNSIEEKRISQENELHAYLSKLILAEKERELDDRVKQSDDSQNGGDISKMKSKHDKYLMDMDELFSQVDEKRKKREIPDYLCGKISFELMREPCITPSGITYDRKDIEEHLQRVGHFDPVTRSPLTQDQLIPNLAMKEVIDAFIQENGWVEDY
;
A
#
# COMPACT_ATOMS: atom_id res chain seq x y z
N MET A 1 -0.42 68.23 -12.46
CA MET A 1 -0.59 67.03 -13.28
C MET A 1 0.38 65.98 -12.79
N GLU A 2 -0.12 64.77 -12.59
CA GLU A 2 0.48 63.64 -11.89
C GLU A 2 1.90 63.30 -12.34
N LYS A 3 2.76 62.98 -11.37
CA LYS A 3 3.63 61.82 -11.48
C LYS A 3 3.49 61.02 -10.19
N MET A 4 2.49 60.16 -10.17
CA MET A 4 2.48 58.98 -9.30
C MET A 4 3.75 58.20 -9.65
N ALA A 5 4.73 58.25 -8.76
CA ALA A 5 5.83 57.30 -8.75
C ALA A 5 5.23 55.94 -8.37
N SER A 6 4.66 55.23 -9.35
CA SER A 6 4.50 53.79 -9.24
C SER A 6 5.92 53.23 -9.17
N SER A 7 6.36 52.90 -7.97
CA SER A 7 7.55 52.11 -7.74
C SER A 7 7.56 50.97 -8.75
N PRO A 8 8.62 50.79 -9.56
CA PRO A 8 8.72 49.60 -10.37
C PRO A 8 8.72 48.45 -9.36
N GLU A 9 7.71 47.58 -9.41
CA GLU A 9 7.80 46.29 -8.75
C GLU A 9 9.13 45.70 -9.20
N LYS A 10 10.15 45.74 -8.32
CA LYS A 10 11.43 45.07 -8.57
C LYS A 10 11.02 43.66 -8.96
N SER A 11 11.19 43.29 -10.22
CA SER A 11 10.71 42.01 -10.69
C SER A 11 11.54 40.95 -9.98
N SER A 12 11.02 40.44 -8.86
CA SER A 12 11.75 39.47 -8.06
C SER A 12 12.14 38.31 -8.94
N SER A 13 13.42 37.95 -8.85
CA SER A 13 13.96 36.85 -9.63
C SER A 13 13.16 35.57 -9.35
N ALA A 14 13.13 34.61 -10.30
CA ALA A 14 12.44 33.33 -10.07
C ALA A 14 12.92 32.63 -8.79
N GLN A 15 14.20 32.81 -8.45
CA GLN A 15 14.80 32.31 -7.22
C GLN A 15 14.27 33.01 -5.96
N GLU A 16 14.16 34.34 -5.96
CA GLU A 16 13.55 35.09 -4.85
C GLU A 16 12.08 34.71 -4.64
N LEU A 17 11.33 34.51 -5.72
CA LEU A 17 9.94 34.05 -5.67
C LEU A 17 9.82 32.65 -5.07
N LYS A 18 10.75 31.75 -5.39
CA LYS A 18 10.86 30.43 -4.73
C LYS A 18 11.14 30.58 -3.24
N GLU A 19 12.08 31.44 -2.84
CA GLU A 19 12.39 31.66 -1.42
C GLU A 19 11.24 32.32 -0.65
N GLN A 20 10.50 33.22 -1.29
CA GLN A 20 9.24 33.75 -0.75
C GLN A 20 8.20 32.65 -0.57
N GLY A 21 8.04 31.78 -1.57
CA GLY A 21 7.17 30.60 -1.49
C GLY A 21 7.57 29.66 -0.33
N ASN A 22 8.88 29.42 -0.14
CA ASN A 22 9.39 28.60 0.96
C ASN A 22 9.03 29.21 2.33
N ARG A 23 9.17 30.53 2.50
CA ARG A 23 8.79 31.23 3.75
C ARG A 23 7.29 31.14 4.04
N LEU A 24 6.46 31.29 3.01
CA LEU A 24 5.00 31.15 3.12
C LEU A 24 4.60 29.71 3.45
N PHE A 25 5.28 28.73 2.84
CA PHE A 25 5.07 27.31 3.14
C PHE A 25 5.38 26.98 4.60
N LEU A 26 6.51 27.46 5.12
CA LEU A 26 6.87 27.30 6.54
C LEU A 26 5.86 27.97 7.48
N SER A 27 5.26 29.08 7.03
CA SER A 27 4.19 29.79 7.74
C SER A 27 2.81 29.15 7.57
N ARG A 28 2.71 27.94 6.99
CA ARG A 28 1.47 27.20 6.69
C ARG A 28 0.48 27.93 5.77
N LYS A 29 0.93 28.94 5.05
CA LYS A 29 0.13 29.72 4.09
C LYS A 29 0.23 29.09 2.69
N TYR A 30 -0.34 27.90 2.54
CA TYR A 30 -0.15 27.08 1.33
C TYR A 30 -0.71 27.74 0.06
N GLN A 31 -1.88 28.40 0.14
CA GLN A 31 -2.48 29.07 -1.03
C GLN A 31 -1.65 30.25 -1.52
N GLU A 32 -1.09 31.05 -0.60
CA GLU A 32 -0.17 32.15 -0.94
C GLU A 32 1.14 31.60 -1.52
N ALA A 33 1.68 30.51 -0.95
CA ALA A 33 2.88 29.84 -1.45
C ALA A 33 2.70 29.32 -2.89
N VAL A 34 1.54 28.70 -3.21
CA VAL A 34 1.18 28.29 -4.58
C VAL A 34 1.25 29.46 -5.55
N THR A 35 0.78 30.64 -5.13
CA THR A 35 0.81 31.85 -5.96
C THR A 35 2.24 32.31 -6.21
N CYS A 36 3.10 32.30 -5.18
CA CYS A 36 4.52 32.63 -5.34
C CYS A 36 5.26 31.63 -6.25
N TYR A 37 5.05 30.33 -6.09
CA TYR A 37 5.66 29.34 -6.98
C TYR A 37 5.13 29.43 -8.41
N SER A 38 3.85 29.75 -8.60
CA SER A 38 3.28 29.97 -9.94
C SER A 38 3.90 31.20 -10.62
N LYS A 39 4.15 32.27 -9.87
CA LYS A 39 4.92 33.43 -10.37
C LYS A 39 6.36 33.01 -10.73
N ALA A 40 7.00 32.16 -9.94
CA ALA A 40 8.34 31.64 -10.26
C ALA A 40 8.35 30.80 -11.55
N ILE A 41 7.36 29.92 -11.74
CA ILE A 41 7.18 29.11 -12.95
C ILE A 41 6.97 30.00 -14.19
N ASN A 42 6.12 31.03 -14.08
CA ASN A 42 5.89 31.98 -15.18
C ASN A 42 7.16 32.76 -15.57
N ARG A 43 8.10 32.93 -14.64
CA ARG A 43 9.39 33.60 -14.92
C ARG A 43 10.41 32.64 -15.50
N ASN A 44 10.49 31.42 -14.99
CA ASN A 44 11.37 30.39 -15.51
C ASN A 44 10.70 29.00 -15.41
N PRO A 45 10.10 28.50 -16.50
CA PRO A 45 9.40 27.22 -16.51
C PRO A 45 10.33 26.01 -16.62
N SER A 46 11.64 26.18 -16.85
CA SER A 46 12.55 25.04 -17.07
C SER A 46 13.08 24.41 -15.77
N VAL A 47 12.57 24.82 -14.61
CA VAL A 47 13.09 24.39 -13.30
C VAL A 47 12.10 23.46 -12.60
N ALA A 48 12.41 22.15 -12.59
CA ALA A 48 11.58 21.11 -11.97
C ALA A 48 11.25 21.37 -10.49
N VAL A 49 12.16 22.00 -9.74
CA VAL A 49 11.99 22.29 -8.31
C VAL A 49 10.75 23.13 -8.04
N TYR A 50 10.40 24.08 -8.91
CA TYR A 50 9.24 24.95 -8.69
C TYR A 50 7.93 24.16 -8.76
N TYR A 51 7.84 23.20 -9.67
CA TYR A 51 6.70 22.30 -9.80
C TYR A 51 6.59 21.37 -8.60
N THR A 52 7.69 20.74 -8.15
CA THR A 52 7.64 19.86 -6.96
C THR A 52 7.26 20.61 -5.68
N ASN A 53 7.71 21.85 -5.50
CA ASN A 53 7.33 22.69 -4.35
C ASN A 53 5.86 23.11 -4.40
N ARG A 54 5.33 23.42 -5.60
CA ARG A 54 3.92 23.74 -5.79
C ARG A 54 3.04 22.50 -5.58
N ALA A 55 3.45 21.34 -6.08
CA ALA A 55 2.80 20.06 -5.84
C ALA A 55 2.68 19.75 -4.35
N LEU A 56 3.75 19.95 -3.57
CA LEU A 56 3.71 19.75 -2.12
C LEU A 56 2.68 20.68 -1.43
N CYS A 57 2.53 21.91 -1.90
CA CYS A 57 1.48 22.80 -1.40
C CYS A 57 0.08 22.28 -1.76
N TYR A 58 -0.11 21.78 -2.98
CA TYR A 58 -1.38 21.19 -3.40
C TYR A 58 -1.73 19.94 -2.61
N VAL A 59 -0.76 19.09 -2.26
CA VAL A 59 -0.97 17.95 -1.35
C VAL A 59 -1.47 18.44 0.01
N LYS A 60 -0.88 19.49 0.59
CA LYS A 60 -1.36 20.07 1.85
C LYS A 60 -2.75 20.71 1.76
N LEU A 61 -3.17 21.11 0.57
CA LEU A 61 -4.50 21.66 0.28
C LEU A 61 -5.50 20.60 -0.22
N GLN A 62 -5.14 19.31 -0.21
CA GLN A 62 -5.95 18.19 -0.72
C GLN A 62 -6.38 18.34 -2.19
N GLN A 63 -5.59 19.08 -2.99
CA GLN A 63 -5.81 19.26 -4.43
C GLN A 63 -4.94 18.26 -5.22
N TYR A 64 -5.24 16.97 -5.09
CA TYR A 64 -4.40 15.89 -5.60
C TYR A 64 -4.27 15.89 -7.13
N ASP A 65 -5.33 16.22 -7.87
CA ASP A 65 -5.28 16.29 -9.35
C ASP A 65 -4.26 17.32 -9.84
N LYS A 66 -4.21 18.49 -9.19
CA LYS A 66 -3.25 19.55 -9.54
C LYS A 66 -1.83 19.18 -9.13
N ALA A 67 -1.67 18.55 -7.96
CA ALA A 67 -0.38 18.05 -7.51
C ALA A 67 0.19 16.99 -8.47
N LEU A 68 -0.67 16.10 -8.97
CA LEU A 68 -0.31 15.07 -9.94
C LEU A 68 0.15 15.68 -11.27
N ALA A 69 -0.58 16.68 -11.78
CA ALA A 69 -0.16 17.42 -12.98
C ALA A 69 1.21 18.10 -12.80
N ASP A 70 1.44 18.74 -11.66
CA ASP A 70 2.74 19.37 -11.36
C ASP A 70 3.86 18.34 -11.23
N CYS A 71 3.61 17.19 -10.61
CA CYS A 71 4.63 16.13 -10.51
C CYS A 71 4.97 15.57 -11.90
N LYS A 72 3.99 15.40 -12.79
CA LYS A 72 4.23 14.96 -14.17
C LYS A 72 5.10 15.96 -14.94
N HIS A 73 4.80 17.26 -14.87
CA HIS A 73 5.67 18.28 -15.47
C HIS A 73 7.06 18.35 -14.83
N ALA A 74 7.17 18.14 -13.51
CA ALA A 74 8.48 18.05 -12.87
C ALA A 74 9.30 16.87 -13.42
N LEU A 75 8.67 15.73 -13.69
CA LEU A 75 9.31 14.54 -14.26
C LEU A 75 9.65 14.65 -15.75
N GLU A 76 8.91 15.47 -16.51
CA GLU A 76 9.26 15.83 -17.88
C GLU A 76 10.55 16.65 -17.93
N LEU A 77 10.78 17.51 -16.93
CA LEU A 77 11.99 18.32 -16.80
C LEU A 77 13.15 17.56 -16.14
N ASP A 78 12.86 16.78 -15.10
CA ASP A 78 13.82 15.97 -14.36
C ASP A 78 13.23 14.59 -14.04
N SER A 79 13.48 13.64 -14.94
CA SER A 79 13.00 12.26 -14.81
C SER A 79 13.60 11.49 -13.64
N GLN A 80 14.73 11.97 -13.09
CA GLN A 80 15.44 11.38 -11.95
C GLN A 80 15.11 12.07 -10.63
N SER A 81 14.13 12.98 -10.61
CA SER A 81 13.75 13.67 -9.38
C SER A 81 13.09 12.72 -8.37
N VAL A 82 13.81 12.41 -7.28
CA VAL A 82 13.29 11.56 -6.18
C VAL A 82 12.02 12.16 -5.58
N LYS A 83 12.01 13.48 -5.34
CA LYS A 83 10.86 14.18 -4.75
C LYS A 83 9.64 14.16 -5.67
N ALA A 84 9.84 14.28 -6.98
CA ALA A 84 8.73 14.24 -7.92
C ALA A 84 8.06 12.85 -7.95
N HIS A 85 8.84 11.76 -8.01
CA HIS A 85 8.30 10.40 -7.90
C HIS A 85 7.61 10.15 -6.56
N PHE A 86 8.20 10.63 -5.45
CA PHE A 86 7.62 10.48 -4.13
C PHE A 86 6.27 11.21 -3.99
N PHE A 87 6.19 12.48 -4.42
CA PHE A 87 4.94 13.23 -4.36
C PHE A 87 3.90 12.70 -5.36
N LEU A 88 4.32 12.22 -6.53
CA LEU A 88 3.43 11.55 -7.48
C LEU A 88 2.80 10.31 -6.85
N GLY A 89 3.62 9.47 -6.21
CA GLY A 89 3.14 8.28 -5.51
C GLY A 89 2.21 8.61 -4.34
N GLN A 90 2.51 9.66 -3.55
CA GLN A 90 1.60 10.13 -2.50
C GLN A 90 0.26 10.63 -3.07
N CYS A 91 0.26 11.38 -4.17
CA CYS A 91 -0.98 11.86 -4.80
C CYS A 91 -1.81 10.69 -5.33
N GLN A 92 -1.18 9.72 -5.99
CA GLN A 92 -1.86 8.51 -6.48
C GLN A 92 -2.43 7.66 -5.35
N LEU A 93 -1.74 7.62 -4.20
CA LEU A 93 -2.22 6.91 -3.02
C LEU A 93 -3.52 7.51 -2.47
N GLU A 94 -3.65 8.83 -2.53
CA GLU A 94 -4.86 9.54 -2.11
C GLU A 94 -5.98 9.51 -3.16
N LEU A 95 -5.63 9.28 -4.43
CA LEU A 95 -6.57 9.03 -5.53
C LEU A 95 -6.94 7.54 -5.69
N GLU A 96 -6.59 6.69 -4.71
CA GLU A 96 -6.86 5.24 -4.69
C GLU A 96 -6.20 4.43 -5.84
N ASN A 97 -5.24 5.03 -6.55
CA ASN A 97 -4.46 4.37 -7.59
C ASN A 97 -3.24 3.67 -6.98
N TYR A 98 -3.48 2.61 -6.22
CA TYR A 98 -2.47 1.98 -5.37
C TYR A 98 -1.28 1.35 -6.13
N GLU A 99 -1.52 0.74 -7.29
CA GLU A 99 -0.46 0.07 -8.06
C GLU A 99 0.54 1.09 -8.61
N GLU A 100 0.04 2.16 -9.24
CA GLU A 100 0.88 3.24 -9.73
C GLU A 100 1.61 3.95 -8.59
N ALA A 101 0.92 4.13 -7.44
CA ALA A 101 1.51 4.75 -6.26
C ALA A 101 2.72 3.97 -5.75
N ILE A 102 2.58 2.64 -5.60
CA ILE A 102 3.69 1.77 -5.17
C ILE A 102 4.82 1.79 -6.19
N GLY A 103 4.51 1.73 -7.50
CA GLY A 103 5.53 1.79 -8.55
C GLY A 103 6.35 3.08 -8.51
N ASN A 104 5.70 4.23 -8.32
CA ASN A 104 6.38 5.52 -8.21
C ASN A 104 7.17 5.66 -6.89
N LEU A 105 6.64 5.17 -5.77
CA LEU A 105 7.38 5.15 -4.50
C LEU A 105 8.59 4.22 -4.55
N GLN A 106 8.50 3.06 -5.20
CA GLN A 106 9.63 2.17 -5.45
C GLN A 106 10.68 2.83 -6.32
N ARG A 107 10.26 3.54 -7.37
CA ARG A 107 11.16 4.32 -8.22
C ARG A 107 11.86 5.43 -7.44
N ALA A 108 11.14 6.14 -6.57
CA ALA A 108 11.72 7.13 -5.66
C ALA A 108 12.76 6.51 -4.72
N TYR A 109 12.48 5.33 -4.16
CA TYR A 109 13.41 4.60 -3.30
C TYR A 109 14.70 4.21 -4.03
N ASN A 110 14.58 3.65 -5.24
CA ASN A 110 15.73 3.25 -6.05
C ASN A 110 16.58 4.46 -6.47
N LEU A 111 15.94 5.55 -6.91
CA LEU A 111 16.63 6.79 -7.26
C LEU A 111 17.34 7.43 -6.05
N ALA A 112 16.71 7.40 -4.86
CA ALA A 112 17.35 7.87 -3.64
C ALA A 112 18.63 7.08 -3.32
N LYS A 113 18.58 5.76 -3.49
CA LYS A 113 19.74 4.87 -3.32
C LYS A 113 20.84 5.17 -4.34
N GLU A 114 20.49 5.33 -5.61
CA GLU A 114 21.44 5.66 -6.69
C GLU A 114 22.13 7.02 -6.46
N GLN A 115 21.34 8.02 -6.06
CA GLN A 115 21.82 9.39 -5.79
C GLN A 115 22.48 9.53 -4.40
N ARG A 116 22.54 8.45 -3.61
CA ARG A 116 23.07 8.43 -2.23
C ARG A 116 22.40 9.46 -1.32
N LEU A 117 21.11 9.71 -1.53
CA LEU A 117 20.28 10.58 -0.71
C LEU A 117 19.71 9.79 0.47
N ASN A 118 19.82 10.34 1.67
CA ASN A 118 19.28 9.72 2.88
C ASN A 118 17.95 10.39 3.28
N PHE A 119 16.84 9.65 3.14
CA PHE A 119 15.51 10.05 3.60
C PHE A 119 15.06 9.29 4.85
N GLY A 120 15.96 8.54 5.50
CA GLY A 120 15.63 7.68 6.62
C GLY A 120 14.49 6.72 6.29
N ASP A 121 13.43 6.75 7.09
CA ASP A 121 12.25 5.90 6.94
C ASP A 121 11.10 6.58 6.17
N ASP A 122 11.29 7.77 5.58
CA ASP A 122 10.20 8.49 4.90
C ASP A 122 9.66 7.72 3.67
N ILE A 123 10.56 7.24 2.80
CA ILE A 123 10.16 6.49 1.59
C ILE A 123 9.70 5.06 1.96
N PRO A 124 10.44 4.29 2.79
CA PRO A 124 9.98 2.96 3.19
C PRO A 124 8.65 2.98 3.96
N SER A 125 8.42 3.96 4.86
CA SER A 125 7.14 4.10 5.56
C SER A 125 6.00 4.40 4.59
N ALA A 126 6.20 5.28 3.61
CA ALA A 126 5.21 5.54 2.56
C ALA A 126 4.89 4.28 1.75
N LEU A 127 5.91 3.46 1.44
CA LEU A 127 5.70 2.16 0.77
C LEU A 127 4.88 1.19 1.62
N ARG A 128 5.17 1.06 2.92
CA ARG A 128 4.41 0.20 3.84
C ARG A 128 2.95 0.64 3.92
N ILE A 129 2.70 1.95 4.06
CA ILE A 129 1.34 2.50 4.08
C ILE A 129 0.63 2.25 2.75
N ALA A 130 1.32 2.43 1.61
CA ALA A 130 0.73 2.21 0.29
C ALA A 130 0.33 0.74 0.07
N LYS A 131 1.22 -0.18 0.45
CA LYS A 131 1.01 -1.63 0.43
C LYS A 131 -0.18 -2.05 1.31
N LYS A 132 -0.23 -1.57 2.56
CA LYS A 132 -1.36 -1.79 3.47
C LYS A 132 -2.69 -1.26 2.91
N LYS A 133 -2.71 -0.04 2.38
CA LYS A 133 -3.92 0.53 1.75
C LYS A 133 -4.37 -0.28 0.52
N ARG A 134 -3.42 -0.70 -0.33
CA ARG A 134 -3.69 -1.60 -1.47
C ARG A 134 -4.37 -2.88 -1.01
N TRP A 135 -3.79 -3.55 -0.01
CA TRP A 135 -4.32 -4.80 0.51
C TRP A 135 -5.73 -4.62 1.07
N ASN A 136 -5.94 -3.60 1.91
CA ASN A 136 -7.26 -3.33 2.50
C ASN A 136 -8.32 -3.08 1.43
N SER A 137 -7.98 -2.39 0.34
CA SER A 137 -8.91 -2.17 -0.78
C SER A 137 -9.27 -3.47 -1.52
N ILE A 138 -8.29 -4.34 -1.77
CA ILE A 138 -8.52 -5.64 -2.41
C ILE A 138 -9.34 -6.54 -1.48
N GLU A 139 -9.01 -6.53 -0.19
CA GLU A 139 -9.68 -7.33 0.83
C GLU A 139 -11.14 -6.90 1.03
N GLU A 140 -11.41 -5.60 1.08
CA GLU A 140 -12.76 -5.06 1.20
C GLU A 140 -13.62 -5.43 -0.01
N LYS A 141 -13.06 -5.34 -1.23
CA LYS A 141 -13.73 -5.81 -2.44
C LYS A 141 -14.02 -7.30 -2.37
N ARG A 142 -13.05 -8.12 -1.93
CA ARG A 142 -13.22 -9.57 -1.78
C ARG A 142 -14.36 -9.90 -0.81
N ILE A 143 -14.36 -9.30 0.38
CA ILE A 143 -15.40 -9.48 1.39
C ILE A 143 -16.77 -9.05 0.86
N SER A 144 -16.82 -7.93 0.14
CA SER A 144 -18.06 -7.45 -0.47
C SER A 144 -18.63 -8.46 -1.49
N GLN A 145 -17.78 -9.04 -2.35
CA GLN A 145 -18.22 -10.05 -3.31
C GLN A 145 -18.66 -11.36 -2.63
N GLU A 146 -17.94 -11.79 -1.58
CA GLU A 146 -18.30 -12.98 -0.80
C GLU A 146 -19.66 -12.81 -0.13
N ASN A 147 -19.90 -11.66 0.51
CA ASN A 147 -21.17 -11.36 1.16
C ASN A 147 -22.33 -11.23 0.16
N GLU A 148 -22.09 -10.60 -1.00
CA GLU A 148 -23.09 -10.50 -2.06
C GLU A 148 -23.44 -11.90 -2.61
N LEU A 149 -22.43 -12.75 -2.84
CA LEU A 149 -22.63 -14.11 -3.30
C LEU A 149 -23.38 -14.95 -2.25
N HIS A 150 -23.01 -14.86 -0.97
CA HIS A 150 -23.70 -15.53 0.13
C HIS A 150 -25.18 -15.15 0.19
N ALA A 151 -25.47 -13.84 0.15
CA ALA A 151 -26.84 -13.34 0.16
C ALA A 151 -27.64 -13.78 -1.08
N TYR A 152 -27.01 -13.80 -2.25
CA TYR A 152 -27.62 -14.26 -3.50
C TYR A 152 -27.95 -15.76 -3.45
N LEU A 153 -26.99 -16.61 -3.06
CA LEU A 153 -27.18 -18.06 -2.96
C LEU A 153 -28.24 -18.41 -1.91
N SER A 154 -28.23 -17.74 -0.76
CA SER A 154 -29.24 -17.90 0.28
C SER A 154 -30.65 -17.60 -0.25
N LYS A 155 -30.82 -16.52 -1.00
CA LYS A 155 -32.10 -16.18 -1.65
C LYS A 155 -32.54 -17.24 -2.66
N LEU A 156 -31.62 -17.78 -3.45
CA LEU A 156 -31.94 -18.84 -4.42
C LEU A 156 -32.43 -20.12 -3.72
N ILE A 157 -31.75 -20.56 -2.66
CA ILE A 157 -32.12 -21.75 -1.90
C ILE A 157 -33.51 -21.56 -1.28
N LEU A 158 -33.78 -20.41 -0.67
CA LEU A 158 -35.09 -20.12 -0.07
C LEU A 158 -36.20 -20.00 -1.12
N ALA A 159 -35.93 -19.37 -2.26
CA ALA A 159 -36.91 -19.24 -3.34
C ALA A 159 -37.20 -20.60 -4.02
N GLU A 160 -36.20 -21.46 -4.18
CA GLU A 160 -36.40 -22.83 -4.69
C GLU A 160 -37.17 -23.68 -3.68
N LYS A 161 -36.85 -23.56 -2.38
CA LYS A 161 -37.61 -24.19 -1.30
C LYS A 161 -39.09 -23.81 -1.35
N GLU A 162 -39.40 -22.54 -1.53
CA GLU A 162 -40.78 -22.04 -1.61
C GLU A 162 -41.51 -22.57 -2.87
N ARG A 163 -40.82 -22.58 -4.03
CA ARG A 163 -41.36 -23.17 -5.26
C ARG A 163 -41.70 -24.66 -5.13
N GLU A 164 -40.77 -25.48 -4.63
CA GLU A 164 -41.01 -26.91 -4.46
C GLU A 164 -42.12 -27.18 -3.43
N LEU A 165 -42.25 -26.33 -2.40
CA LEU A 165 -43.34 -26.43 -1.42
C LEU A 165 -44.70 -26.10 -2.04
N ASP A 166 -44.80 -25.01 -2.80
CA ASP A 166 -46.03 -24.58 -3.47
C ASP A 166 -46.52 -25.61 -4.50
N ASP A 167 -45.61 -26.17 -5.30
CA ASP A 167 -45.95 -27.20 -6.29
C ASP A 167 -46.48 -28.47 -5.62
N ARG A 168 -45.98 -28.82 -4.43
CA ARG A 168 -46.48 -29.96 -3.65
C ARG A 168 -47.79 -29.69 -2.92
N VAL A 169 -48.02 -28.46 -2.47
CA VAL A 169 -49.33 -28.07 -1.93
C VAL A 169 -50.40 -28.12 -3.02
N LYS A 170 -50.08 -27.69 -4.25
CA LYS A 170 -51.02 -27.75 -5.39
C LYS A 170 -51.34 -29.16 -5.86
N GLN A 171 -50.45 -30.13 -5.65
CA GLN A 171 -50.61 -31.50 -6.12
C GLN A 171 -51.42 -32.42 -5.19
N SER A 172 -51.88 -31.98 -4.01
CA SER A 172 -52.39 -32.92 -2.99
C SER A 172 -53.57 -32.40 -2.18
N ASP A 173 -54.65 -33.19 -2.14
CA ASP A 173 -55.89 -32.94 -1.38
C ASP A 173 -55.95 -33.65 -0.01
N ASP A 174 -54.94 -34.45 0.42
CA ASP A 174 -55.08 -35.16 1.70
C ASP A 174 -53.80 -35.62 2.45
N SER A 175 -54.07 -35.95 3.71
CA SER A 175 -53.28 -36.03 4.95
C SER A 175 -51.97 -36.84 5.02
N GLN A 176 -51.44 -37.42 3.93
CA GLN A 176 -50.12 -38.10 3.94
C GLN A 176 -48.92 -37.19 3.63
N ASN A 177 -49.16 -35.95 3.20
CA ASN A 177 -48.12 -35.06 2.68
C ASN A 177 -47.19 -34.44 3.75
N GLY A 178 -47.59 -34.48 5.03
CA GLY A 178 -46.81 -33.84 6.12
C GLY A 178 -45.39 -34.40 6.26
N GLY A 179 -45.22 -35.71 6.05
CA GLY A 179 -43.92 -36.38 6.12
C GLY A 179 -42.98 -35.95 5.00
N ASP A 180 -43.48 -35.86 3.77
CA ASP A 180 -42.65 -35.51 2.61
C ASP A 180 -42.36 -34.01 2.53
N ILE A 181 -43.31 -33.15 2.93
CA ILE A 181 -43.06 -31.71 3.13
C ILE A 181 -41.97 -31.49 4.18
N SER A 182 -41.99 -32.25 5.28
CA SER A 182 -40.97 -32.16 6.32
C SER A 182 -39.59 -32.57 5.81
N LYS A 183 -39.49 -33.68 5.06
CA LYS A 183 -38.23 -34.11 4.41
C LYS A 183 -37.70 -33.05 3.44
N MET A 184 -38.58 -32.44 2.65
CA MET A 184 -38.19 -31.39 1.69
C MET A 184 -37.72 -30.12 2.38
N LYS A 185 -38.38 -29.69 3.46
CA LYS A 185 -37.89 -28.58 4.29
C LYS A 185 -36.52 -28.91 4.88
N SER A 186 -36.36 -30.09 5.46
CA SER A 186 -35.10 -30.56 6.03
C SER A 186 -33.97 -30.64 5.00
N LYS A 187 -34.26 -31.03 3.74
CA LYS A 187 -33.29 -31.03 2.64
C LYS A 187 -32.75 -29.62 2.37
N HIS A 188 -33.61 -28.61 2.25
CA HIS A 188 -33.17 -27.23 1.99
C HIS A 188 -32.50 -26.60 3.20
N ASP A 189 -33.01 -26.86 4.41
CA ASP A 189 -32.38 -26.38 5.64
C ASP A 189 -30.96 -26.97 5.76
N LYS A 190 -30.77 -28.24 5.36
CA LYS A 190 -29.44 -28.85 5.28
C LYS A 190 -28.56 -28.15 4.24
N TYR A 191 -29.05 -27.86 3.04
CA TYR A 191 -28.25 -27.12 2.05
C TYR A 191 -27.86 -25.72 2.53
N LEU A 192 -28.76 -25.03 3.23
CA LEU A 192 -28.47 -23.71 3.79
C LEU A 192 -27.38 -23.81 4.87
N MET A 193 -27.48 -24.79 5.77
CA MET A 193 -26.45 -25.06 6.77
C MET A 193 -25.09 -25.43 6.15
N ASP A 194 -25.09 -26.31 5.14
CA ASP A 194 -23.86 -26.73 4.45
C ASP A 194 -23.21 -25.54 3.71
N MET A 195 -24.04 -24.63 3.18
CA MET A 195 -23.58 -23.40 2.52
C MET A 195 -23.01 -22.40 3.54
N ASP A 196 -23.71 -22.14 4.65
CA ASP A 196 -23.21 -21.28 5.72
C ASP A 196 -21.90 -21.82 6.33
N GLU A 197 -21.78 -23.14 6.47
CA GLU A 197 -20.56 -23.81 6.91
C GLU A 197 -19.39 -23.56 5.94
N LEU A 198 -19.62 -23.59 4.62
CA LEU A 198 -18.60 -23.28 3.63
C LEU A 198 -18.09 -21.84 3.78
N PHE A 199 -19.00 -20.88 3.95
CA PHE A 199 -18.61 -19.47 4.16
C PHE A 199 -17.95 -19.23 5.53
N SER A 200 -18.32 -20.00 6.54
CA SER A 200 -17.63 -20.01 7.85
C SER A 200 -16.18 -20.51 7.73
N GLN A 201 -15.94 -21.55 6.94
CA GLN A 201 -14.59 -22.10 6.73
C GLN A 201 -13.63 -21.11 6.05
N VAL A 202 -14.11 -20.31 5.11
CA VAL A 202 -13.26 -19.29 4.46
C VAL A 202 -12.92 -18.15 5.41
N ASP A 203 -13.83 -17.77 6.30
CA ASP A 203 -13.58 -16.73 7.31
C ASP A 203 -12.58 -17.21 8.38
N GLU A 204 -12.69 -18.48 8.82
CA GLU A 204 -11.69 -19.10 9.69
C GLU A 204 -10.31 -19.17 9.02
N LYS A 205 -10.24 -19.44 7.72
CA LYS A 205 -8.97 -19.39 6.98
C LYS A 205 -8.38 -17.97 6.94
N ARG A 206 -9.21 -16.93 6.85
CA ARG A 206 -8.77 -15.52 6.92
C ARG A 206 -8.20 -15.15 8.28
N LYS A 207 -8.74 -15.74 9.36
CA LYS A 207 -8.28 -15.51 10.73
C LYS A 207 -6.92 -16.13 11.02
N LYS A 208 -6.60 -17.26 10.38
CA LYS A 208 -5.30 -17.95 10.51
C LYS A 208 -4.21 -17.23 9.71
N ARG A 209 -3.66 -16.15 10.29
CA ARG A 209 -2.52 -15.39 9.76
C ARG A 209 -1.21 -15.88 10.39
N GLU A 210 -0.74 -17.04 9.96
CA GLU A 210 0.54 -17.58 10.45
C GLU A 210 1.63 -17.48 9.38
N ILE A 211 2.75 -16.87 9.74
CA ILE A 211 3.95 -16.83 8.92
C ILE A 211 4.77 -18.09 9.25
N PRO A 212 5.10 -18.94 8.26
CA PRO A 212 5.94 -20.10 8.50
C PRO A 212 7.28 -19.73 9.15
N ASP A 213 7.68 -20.49 10.15
CA ASP A 213 8.87 -20.27 10.99
C ASP A 213 10.20 -20.22 10.21
N TYR A 214 10.29 -20.92 9.09
CA TYR A 214 11.43 -20.90 8.17
C TYR A 214 11.50 -19.63 7.31
N LEU A 215 10.43 -18.84 7.22
CA LEU A 215 10.44 -17.52 6.60
C LEU A 215 10.75 -16.40 7.60
N CYS A 216 10.73 -16.70 8.90
CA CYS A 216 11.03 -15.74 9.95
C CYS A 216 12.53 -15.68 10.28
N GLY A 217 12.99 -14.46 10.54
CA GLY A 217 14.35 -14.21 11.02
C GLY A 217 14.55 -14.79 12.42
N LYS A 218 15.72 -15.38 12.70
CA LYS A 218 16.01 -15.99 14.01
C LYS A 218 16.26 -14.96 15.13
N ILE A 219 16.37 -13.67 14.77
CA ILE A 219 16.53 -12.55 15.71
C ILE A 219 15.20 -11.80 15.84
N SER A 220 14.65 -11.33 14.72
CA SER A 220 13.43 -10.51 14.72
C SER A 220 12.14 -11.29 14.96
N PHE A 221 12.14 -12.62 14.72
CA PHE A 221 10.92 -13.45 14.75
C PHE A 221 9.79 -12.92 13.85
N GLU A 222 10.14 -12.09 12.86
CA GLU A 222 9.25 -11.54 11.85
C GLU A 222 9.68 -12.02 10.46
N LEU A 223 8.81 -11.82 9.46
CA LEU A 223 9.11 -12.19 8.08
C LEU A 223 10.37 -11.46 7.59
N MET A 224 11.38 -12.21 7.15
CA MET A 224 12.63 -11.64 6.64
C MET A 224 12.35 -10.77 5.41
N ARG A 225 12.82 -9.53 5.40
CA ARG A 225 12.70 -8.64 4.22
C ARG A 225 13.93 -8.76 3.32
N GLU A 226 15.12 -8.85 3.91
CA GLU A 226 16.38 -9.00 3.21
C GLU A 226 17.14 -10.24 3.73
N PRO A 227 16.76 -11.46 3.31
CA PRO A 227 17.37 -12.69 3.80
C PRO A 227 18.84 -12.77 3.38
N CYS A 228 19.72 -13.00 4.35
CA CYS A 228 21.13 -13.27 4.15
C CYS A 228 21.56 -14.50 4.95
N ILE A 229 22.42 -15.31 4.35
CA ILE A 229 22.88 -16.58 4.91
C ILE A 229 24.31 -16.44 5.43
N THR A 230 24.57 -16.99 6.61
CA THR A 230 25.90 -17.08 7.21
C THR A 230 26.64 -18.33 6.71
N PRO A 231 27.97 -18.42 6.85
CA PRO A 231 28.72 -19.65 6.54
C PRO A 231 28.25 -20.89 7.31
N SER A 232 27.59 -20.69 8.46
CA SER A 232 26.95 -21.74 9.24
C SER A 232 25.68 -22.32 8.60
N GLY A 233 25.16 -21.69 7.54
CA GLY A 233 23.92 -22.07 6.85
C GLY A 233 22.64 -21.48 7.48
N ILE A 234 22.74 -20.54 8.42
CA ILE A 234 21.57 -19.90 9.02
C ILE A 234 21.22 -18.63 8.24
N THR A 235 19.93 -18.47 7.92
CA THR A 235 19.41 -17.26 7.27
C THR A 235 18.81 -16.31 8.31
N TYR A 236 19.18 -15.03 8.22
CA TYR A 236 18.68 -13.93 9.03
C TYR A 236 18.17 -12.81 8.12
N ASP A 237 17.40 -11.87 8.68
CA ASP A 237 17.21 -10.59 8.03
C ASP A 237 18.50 -9.76 8.16
N ARG A 238 18.91 -9.12 7.05
CA ARG A 238 20.13 -8.33 6.95
C ARG A 238 20.23 -7.29 8.06
N LYS A 239 19.14 -6.55 8.31
CA LYS A 239 19.12 -5.47 9.32
C LYS A 239 19.47 -5.99 10.71
N ASP A 240 18.90 -7.15 11.08
CA ASP A 240 19.00 -7.67 12.44
C ASP A 240 20.38 -8.29 12.69
N ILE A 241 20.93 -8.99 11.70
CA ILE A 241 22.26 -9.57 11.83
C ILE A 241 23.35 -8.51 11.77
N GLU A 242 23.22 -7.48 10.93
CA GLU A 242 24.16 -6.36 10.88
C GLU A 242 24.16 -5.57 12.20
N GLU A 243 22.98 -5.36 12.79
CA GLU A 243 22.86 -4.74 14.11
C GLU A 243 23.48 -5.60 15.22
N HIS A 244 23.23 -6.91 15.22
CA HIS A 244 23.83 -7.85 16.18
C HIS A 244 25.36 -7.86 16.08
N LEU A 245 25.92 -7.95 14.88
CA LEU A 245 27.36 -7.97 14.67
C LEU A 245 28.02 -6.69 15.15
N GLN A 246 27.36 -5.54 14.97
CA GLN A 246 27.89 -4.24 15.38
C GLN A 246 27.70 -3.94 16.88
N ARG A 247 26.58 -4.37 17.50
CA ARG A 247 26.23 -4.02 18.89
C ARG A 247 26.59 -5.10 19.91
N VAL A 248 26.47 -6.37 19.55
CA VAL A 248 26.64 -7.51 20.47
C VAL A 248 28.01 -8.13 20.29
N GLY A 249 28.38 -8.46 19.05
CA GLY A 249 29.73 -8.93 18.72
C GLY A 249 29.81 -9.79 17.46
N HIS A 250 31.05 -10.03 17.01
CA HIS A 250 31.38 -10.72 15.77
C HIS A 250 31.27 -12.26 15.85
N PHE A 251 30.06 -12.75 16.08
CA PHE A 251 29.76 -14.18 16.14
C PHE A 251 28.32 -14.47 15.69
N ASP A 252 28.13 -15.67 15.13
CA ASP A 252 26.82 -16.16 14.69
C ASP A 252 25.86 -16.29 15.90
N PRO A 253 24.65 -15.69 15.85
CA PRO A 253 23.69 -15.74 16.95
C PRO A 253 23.26 -17.15 17.37
N VAL A 254 23.30 -18.13 16.47
CA VAL A 254 22.80 -19.49 16.72
C VAL A 254 23.98 -20.41 17.03
N THR A 255 24.99 -20.47 16.16
CA THR A 255 26.08 -21.45 16.30
C THR A 255 27.24 -20.96 17.16
N ARG A 256 27.30 -19.64 17.44
CA ARG A 256 28.40 -18.97 18.16
C ARG A 256 29.77 -19.09 17.47
N SER A 257 29.82 -19.49 16.21
CA SER A 257 31.03 -19.43 15.40
C SER A 257 31.44 -17.97 15.14
N PRO A 258 32.73 -17.66 14.97
CA PRO A 258 33.16 -16.32 14.58
C PRO A 258 32.52 -15.93 13.25
N LEU A 259 31.92 -14.73 13.20
CA LEU A 259 31.20 -14.23 12.03
C LEU A 259 31.44 -12.73 11.91
N THR A 260 31.73 -12.27 10.69
CA THR A 260 31.90 -10.85 10.37
C THR A 260 30.97 -10.47 9.21
N GLN A 261 30.63 -9.17 9.10
CA GLN A 261 29.61 -8.68 8.15
C GLN A 261 29.95 -9.00 6.68
N ASP A 262 31.24 -9.03 6.34
CA ASP A 262 31.76 -9.37 5.02
C ASP A 262 31.48 -10.83 4.60
N GLN A 263 31.15 -11.71 5.55
CA GLN A 263 30.80 -13.11 5.28
C GLN A 263 29.31 -13.31 4.97
N LEU A 264 28.48 -12.28 5.10
CA LEU A 264 27.05 -12.37 4.84
C LEU A 264 26.77 -12.45 3.34
N ILE A 265 26.24 -13.59 2.90
CA ILE A 265 25.86 -13.81 1.50
C ILE A 265 24.36 -13.51 1.35
N PRO A 266 23.93 -12.67 0.39
CA PRO A 266 22.50 -12.48 0.13
C PRO A 266 21.87 -13.80 -0.33
N ASN A 267 20.86 -14.28 0.40
CA ASN A 267 20.19 -15.55 0.09
C ASN A 267 19.08 -15.31 -0.94
N LEU A 268 19.46 -15.25 -2.21
CA LEU A 268 18.55 -14.93 -3.33
C LEU A 268 17.39 -15.92 -3.44
N ALA A 269 17.65 -17.21 -3.24
CA ALA A 269 16.61 -18.24 -3.29
C ALA A 269 15.53 -17.99 -2.20
N MET A 270 15.95 -17.69 -0.97
CA MET A 270 14.99 -17.34 0.08
C MET A 270 14.25 -16.03 -0.21
N LYS A 271 14.90 -15.06 -0.88
CA LYS A 271 14.24 -13.82 -1.28
C LYS A 271 13.10 -14.09 -2.26
N GLU A 272 13.31 -14.96 -3.25
CA GLU A 272 12.27 -15.36 -4.19
C GLU A 272 11.10 -16.10 -3.51
N VAL A 273 11.41 -17.01 -2.58
CA VAL A 273 10.39 -17.73 -1.79
C VAL A 273 9.55 -16.76 -0.97
N ILE A 274 10.19 -15.78 -0.32
CA ILE A 274 9.50 -14.77 0.49
C ILE A 274 8.66 -13.84 -0.39
N ASP A 275 9.18 -13.44 -1.56
CA ASP A 275 8.43 -12.60 -2.49
C ASP A 275 7.18 -13.32 -3.01
N ALA A 276 7.30 -14.61 -3.35
CA ALA A 276 6.15 -15.43 -3.71
C ALA A 276 5.17 -15.58 -2.54
N PHE A 277 5.67 -15.76 -1.31
CA PHE A 277 4.83 -15.81 -0.12
C PHE A 277 4.04 -14.52 0.09
N ILE A 278 4.68 -13.34 -0.06
CA ILE A 278 4.02 -12.03 0.06
C ILE A 278 2.99 -11.84 -1.06
N GLN A 279 3.27 -12.29 -2.27
CA GLN A 279 2.36 -12.18 -3.40
C GLN A 279 1.05 -12.94 -3.17
N GLU A 280 1.12 -14.13 -2.58
CA GLU A 280 -0.06 -14.93 -2.22
C GLU A 280 -0.73 -14.45 -0.91
N ASN A 281 0.06 -13.89 0.01
CA ASN A 281 -0.36 -13.50 1.35
C ASN A 281 -0.24 -11.99 1.56
N GLY A 282 -1.02 -11.19 0.86
CA GLY A 282 -0.92 -9.73 0.98
C GLY A 282 -1.27 -9.17 2.38
N TRP A 283 -1.93 -9.96 3.24
CA TRP A 283 -2.19 -9.61 4.65
C TRP A 283 -0.91 -9.45 5.48
N VAL A 284 0.22 -9.96 4.98
CA VAL A 284 1.54 -9.76 5.58
C VAL A 284 1.97 -8.29 5.58
N GLU A 285 1.43 -7.48 4.68
CA GLU A 285 1.74 -6.04 4.58
C GLU A 285 0.96 -5.18 5.60
N ASP A 286 0.09 -5.80 6.40
CA ASP A 286 -0.75 -5.13 7.41
C ASP A 286 0.00 -4.85 8.73
N TYR A 287 1.12 -5.56 8.95
CA TYR A 287 2.01 -5.49 10.12
C TYR A 287 3.33 -4.76 9.79
#